data_AF-A0A644X4K5-F1
#
_entry.id   AF-A0A644X4K5-F1
#
_cell.length_a   1.000
_cell.length_b   1.000
_cell.length_c   1.000
_cell.angle_alpha   90.00
_cell.angle_beta   90.00
_cell.angle_gamma   90.00
#
_symmetry.space_group_name_H-M   'P 1'
#
loop_
_entity.id
_entity.type
_entity.pdbx_description
1 polymer ?
#
loop_
_entity_poly.entity_id
_entity_poly.type
_entity_poly.pdbx_seq_one_letter_code
_entity_poly.pdbx_strand_id
1 'polypeptide(L)'
;MRELPITTRTVQTEDNRRLTLLYILLVEETAEGLEKFGVKITEVENENNATVPNLTMNTQKIYGLLETLARCTVTPTGLMDVLADWL
;
A
#
# COMPACT_ATOMS: atom_id res chain seq x y z
N MET A 1 -5.69 11.94 9.12
CA MET A 1 -5.27 10.62 8.58
C MET A 1 -3.94 10.22 9.21
N ARG A 2 -3.80 8.96 9.64
CA ARG A 2 -2.56 8.37 10.18
C ARG A 2 -1.94 7.43 9.15
N GLU A 3 -0.62 7.42 9.06
CA GLU A 3 0.15 6.48 8.25
C GLU A 3 0.87 5.48 9.16
N LEU A 4 0.67 4.19 8.94
CA LEU A 4 1.27 3.10 9.70
C LEU A 4 2.13 2.24 8.76
N PRO A 5 3.47 2.38 8.79
CA PRO A 5 4.36 1.52 8.03
C PRO A 5 4.18 0.05 8.44
N ILE A 6 3.88 -0.81 7.48
CA ILE A 6 3.59 -2.23 7.74
C ILE A 6 4.80 -3.09 7.42
N THR A 7 5.37 -2.95 6.22
CA THR A 7 6.53 -3.74 5.81
C THR A 7 7.26 -3.08 4.66
N THR A 8 8.49 -3.55 4.43
CA THR A 8 9.36 -3.09 3.34
C THR A 8 9.82 -4.29 2.53
N ARG A 9 9.90 -4.12 1.21
CA ARG A 9 10.53 -5.07 0.29
C ARG A 9 11.63 -4.38 -0.50
N THR A 10 12.77 -5.03 -0.61
CA THR A 10 13.84 -4.61 -1.52
C THR A 10 13.89 -5.61 -2.65
N VAL A 11 13.79 -5.13 -3.87
CA VAL A 11 13.89 -5.91 -5.11
C VAL A 11 14.98 -5.34 -6.00
N GLN A 12 15.54 -6.19 -6.87
CA GLN A 12 16.37 -5.73 -7.99
C GLN A 12 15.48 -5.65 -9.24
N THR A 13 15.55 -4.53 -9.94
CA THR A 13 14.89 -4.36 -11.23
C THR A 13 15.71 -5.01 -12.34
N GLU A 14 15.12 -5.13 -13.53
CA GLU A 14 15.80 -5.66 -14.72
C GLU A 14 17.06 -4.87 -15.09
N ASP A 15 17.07 -3.56 -14.82
CA ASP A 15 18.24 -2.67 -15.02
C ASP A 15 19.31 -2.79 -13.90
N ASN A 16 19.27 -3.83 -13.06
CA ASN A 16 20.12 -4.01 -11.88
C ASN A 16 20.03 -2.87 -10.86
N ARG A 17 18.95 -2.09 -10.87
CA ARG A 17 18.72 -1.05 -9.86
C ARG A 17 18.06 -1.67 -8.65
N ARG A 18 18.46 -1.23 -7.46
CA ARG A 18 17.77 -1.58 -6.22
C ARG A 18 16.53 -0.69 -6.10
N LEU A 19 15.38 -1.31 -5.84
CA LEU A 19 14.13 -0.62 -5.53
C LEU A 19 13.64 -1.07 -4.16
N THR A 20 13.39 -0.10 -3.29
CA THR A 20 12.86 -0.32 -1.94
C THR A 20 11.43 0.18 -1.88
N LEU A 21 10.51 -0.76 -1.68
CA LEU A 21 9.07 -0.56 -1.62
C LEU A 21 8.62 -0.58 -0.17
N LEU A 22 8.02 0.51 0.30
CA LEU A 22 7.41 0.64 1.62
C LEU A 22 5.89 0.56 1.51
N TYR A 23 5.29 -0.42 2.19
CA TYR A 23 3.85 -0.64 2.23
C TYR A 23 3.28 -0.06 3.52
N ILE A 24 2.33 0.86 3.39
CA ILE A 24 1.82 1.69 4.48
C ILE A 24 0.30 1.53 4.55
N LEU A 25 -0.21 1.27 5.75
CA LEU A 25 -1.63 1.32 6.05
C LEU A 25 -2.03 2.77 6.33
N LEU A 26 -3.07 3.24 5.64
CA LEU A 26 -3.68 4.54 5.90
C LEU A 26 -4.89 4.32 6.80
N VAL A 27 -5.00 5.10 7.87
CA VAL A 27 -6.15 5.06 8.79
C VAL A 27 -6.78 6.45 8.88
N GLU A 28 -8.04 6.55 8.49
CA GLU A 28 -8.87 7.73 8.62
C GLU A 28 -10.02 7.47 9.59
N GLU A 29 -10.17 8.33 10.59
CA GLU A 29 -11.28 8.25 11.54
C GLU A 29 -12.45 9.08 11.01
N THR A 30 -13.65 8.51 11.05
CA THR A 30 -14.89 9.18 10.66
C THR A 30 -15.47 9.98 11.83
N ALA A 31 -16.43 10.87 11.54
CA ALA A 31 -17.14 11.63 12.57
C ALA A 31 -17.87 10.74 13.60
N GLU A 32 -18.15 9.49 13.26
CA GLU A 32 -18.81 8.48 14.09
C GLU A 32 -17.83 7.65 14.94
N GLY A 33 -16.52 7.94 14.86
CA GLY A 33 -15.47 7.19 15.56
C GLY A 33 -15.12 5.84 14.91
N LEU A 34 -15.63 5.58 13.69
CA LEU A 34 -15.26 4.40 12.91
C LEU A 34 -14.00 4.67 12.08
N GLU A 35 -13.21 3.63 11.81
CA GLU A 35 -12.01 3.72 10.97
C GLU A 35 -12.29 3.28 9.53
N LYS A 36 -11.80 4.08 8.57
CA LYS A 36 -11.67 3.73 7.16
C LYS A 36 -10.20 3.51 6.85
N PHE A 37 -9.93 2.42 6.17
CA PHE A 37 -8.59 1.98 5.83
C PHE A 37 -8.31 2.20 4.34
N GLY A 38 -7.07 2.56 4.05
CA GLY A 38 -6.51 2.65 2.70
C GLY A 38 -5.07 2.14 2.68
N VAL A 39 -4.43 2.21 1.51
CA VAL A 39 -3.04 1.80 1.35
C VAL A 39 -2.22 2.89 0.69
N LYS A 40 -0.94 2.93 1.01
CA LYS A 40 0.07 3.71 0.31
C LYS A 40 1.28 2.83 0.03
N ILE A 41 1.83 2.94 -1.17
CA ILE A 41 3.10 2.33 -1.55
C ILE A 41 4.07 3.46 -1.89
N THR A 42 5.25 3.43 -1.30
CA THR A 42 6.33 4.38 -1.60
C THR A 42 7.54 3.64 -2.15
N GLU A 43 8.06 4.10 -3.28
CA GLU A 43 9.40 3.79 -3.79
C GLU A 43 10.40 4.80 -3.20
N VAL A 44 11.35 4.32 -2.40
CA VAL A 44 12.28 5.18 -1.66
C VAL A 44 13.25 5.90 -2.60
N GLU A 45 13.77 5.20 -3.62
CA GLU A 45 14.83 5.70 -4.48
C GLU A 45 14.36 6.74 -5.49
N ASN A 46 13.09 6.68 -5.91
CA ASN A 46 12.52 7.56 -6.93
C ASN A 46 11.59 8.64 -6.35
N GLU A 47 11.40 8.66 -5.02
CA GLU A 47 10.41 9.49 -4.32
C GLU A 47 8.97 9.35 -4.88
N ASN A 48 8.72 8.24 -5.58
CA ASN A 48 7.46 7.94 -6.22
C ASN A 48 6.53 7.23 -5.23
N ASN A 49 5.24 7.56 -5.25
CA ASN A 49 4.26 6.93 -4.37
C ASN A 49 2.87 6.92 -4.99
N ALA A 50 2.07 5.96 -4.56
CA ALA A 50 0.66 5.87 -4.87
C ALA A 50 -0.11 5.69 -3.57
N THR A 51 -1.18 6.47 -3.41
CA THR A 51 -1.98 6.56 -2.19
C THR A 51 -3.44 6.35 -2.56
N VAL A 52 -4.08 5.35 -1.97
CA VAL A 52 -5.50 5.07 -2.17
C VAL A 52 -6.21 5.01 -0.81
N PRO A 53 -6.86 6.10 -0.39
CA PRO A 53 -7.58 6.16 0.87
C PRO A 53 -8.93 5.42 0.78
N ASN A 54 -9.57 5.18 1.92
CA ASN A 54 -10.98 4.83 2.01
C ASN A 54 -11.42 3.57 1.21
N LEU A 55 -10.55 2.56 1.13
CA LEU A 55 -10.81 1.29 0.44
C LEU A 55 -11.81 0.40 1.18
N THR A 56 -11.71 0.31 2.51
CA THR A 56 -12.59 -0.56 3.31
C THR A 56 -12.62 -0.14 4.77
N MET A 57 -13.70 -0.47 5.49
CA MET A 57 -13.76 -0.40 6.96
C MET A 57 -13.38 -1.74 7.61
N ASN A 58 -13.07 -2.78 6.83
CA ASN A 58 -12.74 -4.10 7.36
C ASN A 58 -11.21 -4.26 7.53
N THR A 59 -10.78 -4.33 8.79
CA THR A 59 -9.37 -4.48 9.18
C THR A 59 -8.72 -5.73 8.58
N GLN A 60 -9.40 -6.88 8.59
CA GLN A 60 -8.83 -8.13 8.05
C GLN A 60 -8.63 -8.04 6.54
N LYS A 61 -9.58 -7.45 5.81
CA LYS A 61 -9.48 -7.25 4.35
C LYS A 61 -8.30 -6.35 3.98
N ILE A 62 -8.09 -5.24 4.69
CA ILE A 62 -6.99 -4.33 4.36
C ILE A 62 -5.62 -4.95 4.66
N TYR A 63 -5.47 -5.70 5.75
CA TYR A 63 -4.22 -6.40 6.05
C TYR A 63 -3.92 -7.51 5.03
N GLY A 64 -4.94 -8.25 4.56
CA GLY A 64 -4.78 -9.24 3.50
C GLY A 64 -4.37 -8.61 2.15
N LEU A 65 -4.92 -7.43 1.82
CA LEU A 65 -4.48 -6.66 0.67
C LEU A 65 -3.00 -6.25 0.82
N LEU A 66 -2.60 -5.65 1.94
CA LEU A 66 -1.22 -5.24 2.20
C LEU A 66 -0.24 -6.41 2.14
N GLU A 67 -0.61 -7.59 2.65
CA GLU A 67 0.20 -8.79 2.53
C GLU A 67 0.38 -9.18 1.06
N THR A 68 -0.68 -9.14 0.27
CA THR A 68 -0.65 -9.46 -1.17
C THR A 68 0.22 -8.48 -1.94
N LEU A 69 0.05 -7.18 -1.71
CA LEU A 69 0.87 -6.13 -2.32
C LEU A 69 2.37 -6.33 -2.01
N ALA A 70 2.69 -6.62 -0.74
CA ALA A 70 4.06 -6.85 -0.32
C ALA A 70 4.65 -8.17 -0.83
N ARG A 71 3.86 -9.24 -0.91
CA ARG A 71 4.30 -10.55 -1.42
C ARG A 71 4.60 -10.48 -2.91
N CYS A 72 3.77 -9.79 -3.67
CA CYS A 72 3.92 -9.62 -5.12
C CYS A 72 4.81 -8.43 -5.49
N THR A 73 5.42 -7.76 -4.52
CA THR A 73 6.33 -6.62 -4.72
C THR A 73 5.72 -5.53 -5.60
N VAL A 74 4.43 -5.24 -5.37
CA VAL A 74 3.65 -4.28 -6.16
C VAL A 74 4.26 -2.89 -6.00
N THR A 75 4.47 -2.20 -7.11
CA THR A 75 4.98 -0.83 -7.18
C THR A 75 3.83 0.18 -7.12
N PRO A 76 4.10 1.48 -6.84
CA PRO A 76 3.11 2.54 -6.96
C PRO A 76 2.35 2.52 -8.29
N THR A 77 3.04 2.26 -9.40
CA THR A 77 2.44 2.21 -10.73
C THR A 77 1.45 1.05 -10.89
N GLY A 78 1.78 -0.13 -10.36
CA GLY A 78 0.92 -1.32 -10.46
C GLY A 78 -0.19 -1.40 -9.40
N LEU A 79 -0.29 -0.43 -8.49
CA LEU A 79 -1.26 -0.47 -7.40
C LEU A 79 -2.70 -0.50 -7.91
N MET A 80 -3.03 0.33 -8.91
CA MET A 80 -4.40 0.42 -9.43
C MET A 80 -4.83 -0.85 -10.16
N ASP A 81 -3.89 -1.53 -10.83
CA ASP A 81 -4.17 -2.79 -11.52
C ASP A 81 -4.58 -3.88 -10.51
N VAL A 82 -3.85 -4.00 -9.39
CA VAL A 82 -4.18 -4.96 -8.33
C VAL A 82 -5.49 -4.62 -7.64
N LEU A 83 -5.77 -3.33 -7.43
CA LEU A 83 -7.02 -2.89 -6.82
C LEU A 83 -8.24 -3.15 -7.70
N ALA A 84 -8.09 -3.10 -9.03
CA ALA A 84 -9.16 -3.40 -9.97
C ALA A 84 -9.66 -4.85 -9.85
N ASP A 85 -8.78 -5.79 -9.53
CA ASP A 85 -9.12 -7.21 -9.29
C ASP A 85 -9.61 -7.48 -7.85
N TRP A 86 -9.40 -6.54 -6.94
CA TRP A 86 -9.70 -6.71 -5.50
C TRP A 86 -11.09 -6.19 -5.10
N LEU A 87 -11.58 -5.14 -5.77
CA LEU A 87 -12.88 -4.50 -5.53
C LEU A 87 -14.04 -5.28 -6.16
#